data_AF-A0A5S9MF46-F1
#
_entry.id   AF-A0A5S9MF46-F1
#
_cell.length_a   1.000
_cell.length_b   1.000
_cell.length_c   1.000
_cell.angle_alpha   90.00
_cell.angle_beta   90.00
_cell.angle_gamma   90.00
#
_symmetry.space_group_name_H-M   'P 1'
#
loop_
_entity.id
_entity.type
_entity.pdbx_description
1 polymer ?
#
loop_
_entity_poly.entity_id
_entity_poly.type
_entity_poly.pdbx_seq_one_letter_code
_entity_poly.pdbx_strand_id
1 'polypeptide(L)'
;MEAPYEGEERQKSLLQYKASLNRLLRLPIKTIYPGHGQLITSHHELIEERFKKQEKRANTMYHLLKQKEMTAFHLCRKLFPVMYEEALFLTMSETVGQLDVLLEAGQIGEMQKDGIVYYRAN
;
A
#
# COMPACT_ATOMS: atom_id res chain seq x y z
N MET A 1 -0.71 -11.05 -1.70
CA MET A 1 -0.62 -11.21 -0.24
C MET A 1 -0.32 -12.67 0.04
N GLU A 2 0.87 -12.98 0.56
CA GLU A 2 1.21 -14.33 0.99
C GLU A 2 0.71 -14.53 2.43
N ALA A 3 0.23 -15.74 2.72
CA ALA A 3 -0.14 -16.10 4.08
C ALA A 3 1.14 -16.22 4.92
N PRO A 4 1.16 -15.70 6.17
CA PRO A 4 2.26 -15.97 7.06
C PRO A 4 2.34 -17.45 7.38
N TYR A 5 3.54 -17.93 7.69
CA TYR A 5 3.70 -19.23 8.35
C TYR A 5 3.04 -19.20 9.73
N GLU A 6 2.71 -20.37 10.25
CA GLU A 6 2.09 -20.48 11.58
C GLU A 6 2.99 -19.87 12.65
N GLY A 7 2.45 -18.92 13.41
CA GLY A 7 3.20 -18.17 14.43
C GLY A 7 3.95 -16.94 13.93
N GLU A 8 3.92 -16.64 12.62
CA GLU A 8 4.55 -15.44 12.05
C GLU A 8 3.55 -14.31 11.79
N GLU A 9 4.04 -13.07 11.86
CA GLU A 9 3.29 -11.92 11.38
C GLU A 9 3.25 -11.88 9.85
N ARG A 10 2.14 -11.40 9.28
CA ARG A 10 2.04 -11.18 7.84
C ARG A 10 3.08 -10.16 7.39
N GLN A 11 3.77 -10.46 6.29
CA GLN A 11 4.68 -9.53 5.65
C GLN A 11 4.00 -8.23 5.17
N LYS A 12 4.60 -7.08 5.51
CA LYS A 12 4.20 -5.74 5.05
C LYS A 12 4.84 -5.40 3.71
N SER A 13 4.38 -6.06 2.64
CA SER A 13 5.02 -6.03 1.31
C SER A 13 5.19 -4.62 0.71
N LEU A 14 4.24 -3.70 0.94
CA LEU A 14 4.37 -2.33 0.43
C LEU A 14 5.51 -1.56 1.11
N LEU A 15 5.73 -1.76 2.41
CA LEU A 15 6.86 -1.14 3.13
C LEU A 15 8.19 -1.69 2.62
N GLN A 16 8.28 -3.00 2.41
CA GLN A 16 9.48 -3.64 1.83
C GLN A 16 9.76 -3.15 0.40
N TYR A 17 8.71 -2.99 -0.41
CA TYR A 17 8.81 -2.41 -1.75
C TYR A 17 9.33 -0.97 -1.71
N LYS A 18 8.76 -0.12 -0.84
CA LYS A 18 9.24 1.27 -0.65
C LYS A 18 10.71 1.30 -0.21
N ALA A 19 11.12 0.41 0.70
CA ALA A 19 12.52 0.29 1.11
C ALA A 19 13.44 -0.09 -0.07
N SER A 20 12.99 -1.01 -0.92
CA SER A 20 13.73 -1.42 -2.13
C SER A 20 13.86 -0.28 -3.13
N LEU A 21 12.80 0.48 -3.39
CA LEU A 21 12.86 1.68 -4.23
C LEU A 21 13.83 2.74 -3.66
N ASN A 22 13.79 2.97 -2.35
CA ASN A 22 14.72 3.88 -1.67
C ASN A 22 16.18 3.42 -1.75
N ARG A 23 16.43 2.12 -1.85
CA ARG A 23 17.78 1.59 -2.10
C ARG A 23 18.21 1.87 -3.54
N LEU A 24 17.32 1.68 -4.52
CA LEU A 24 17.62 1.97 -5.94
C LEU A 24 17.98 3.44 -6.18
N LEU A 25 17.35 4.38 -5.47
CA LEU A 25 17.68 5.81 -5.56
C LEU A 25 19.12 6.16 -5.16
N ARG A 26 19.78 5.31 -4.37
CA ARG A 26 21.16 5.52 -3.86
C ARG A 26 22.22 4.86 -4.73
N LEU A 27 21.83 4.05 -5.71
CA LEU A 27 22.76 3.35 -6.59
C LEU A 27 23.04 4.22 -7.82
N PRO A 28 24.29 4.25 -8.33
CA PRO A 28 24.64 4.99 -9.55
C PRO A 28 24.20 4.22 -10.81
N ILE A 29 22.90 4.00 -10.96
CA ILE A 29 22.31 3.25 -12.07
C ILE A 29 22.09 4.18 -13.27
N LYS A 30 22.58 3.76 -14.45
CA LYS A 30 22.34 4.49 -15.71
C LYS A 30 21.16 3.92 -16.51
N THR A 31 20.96 2.61 -16.43
CA THR A 31 19.94 1.89 -17.20
C THR A 31 19.40 0.72 -16.38
N ILE A 32 18.07 0.57 -16.35
CA ILE A 32 17.38 -0.61 -15.82
C ILE A 32 16.77 -1.37 -17.01
N TYR A 33 16.95 -2.69 -17.00
CA TYR A 33 16.35 -3.64 -17.93
C TYR A 33 15.17 -4.32 -17.22
N PRO A 34 13.94 -3.78 -17.30
CA PRO A 34 12.81 -4.33 -16.58
C PRO A 34 12.32 -5.65 -17.23
N GLY A 35 11.63 -6.49 -16.45
CA GLY A 35 10.99 -7.70 -16.98
C GLY A 35 9.89 -7.42 -18.01
N HIS A 36 9.30 -6.23 -17.97
CA HIS A 36 8.29 -5.77 -18.93
C HIS A 36 8.50 -4.29 -19.28
N GLY A 37 8.14 -3.93 -20.51
CA GLY A 37 8.21 -2.56 -21.01
C GLY A 37 9.58 -2.20 -21.59
N GLN A 38 9.81 -0.89 -21.75
CA GLN A 38 11.04 -0.35 -22.34
C GLN A 38 12.14 -0.17 -21.29
N LEU A 39 13.38 0.01 -21.76
CA LEU A 39 14.51 0.38 -20.91
C LEU A 39 14.20 1.65 -20.12
N ILE A 40 14.62 1.69 -18.86
CA ILE A 40 14.43 2.85 -18.00
C ILE A 40 15.80 3.50 -17.76
N THR A 41 15.96 4.74 -18.24
CA THR A 41 17.16 5.56 -18.02
C THR A 41 16.94 6.64 -16.96
N SER A 42 15.70 7.09 -16.76
CA SER A 42 15.31 8.08 -15.74
C SER A 42 14.65 7.44 -14.52
N HIS A 43 15.38 6.55 -13.82
CA HIS A 43 14.77 5.76 -12.75
C HIS A 43 14.37 6.59 -11.52
N HIS A 44 15.06 7.70 -11.22
CA HIS A 44 14.69 8.60 -10.11
C HIS A 44 13.28 9.18 -10.32
N GLU A 45 13.01 9.75 -11.49
CA GLU A 45 11.71 10.34 -11.82
C GLU A 45 10.57 9.31 -11.71
N LEU A 46 10.80 8.10 -12.25
CA LEU A 46 9.80 7.03 -12.19
C LEU A 46 9.52 6.56 -10.75
N ILE A 47 10.55 6.51 -9.91
CA ILE A 47 10.40 6.14 -8.50
C ILE A 47 9.66 7.24 -7.74
N GLU A 48 9.99 8.51 -7.96
CA GLU A 48 9.27 9.63 -7.36
C GLU A 48 7.80 9.67 -7.75
N GLU A 49 7.48 9.43 -9.03
CA GLU A 49 6.10 9.32 -9.50
C GLU A 49 5.34 8.21 -8.77
N ARG A 50 5.98 7.05 -8.58
CA ARG A 50 5.40 5.92 -7.83
C ARG A 50 5.14 6.29 -6.37
N PHE A 51 6.08 6.97 -5.71
CA PHE A 51 5.87 7.45 -4.34
C PHE A 51 4.72 8.43 -4.25
N LYS A 52 4.63 9.42 -5.15
CA LYS A 52 3.51 10.37 -5.21
C LYS A 52 2.16 9.66 -5.38
N LYS A 53 2.09 8.64 -6.24
CA LYS A 53 0.85 7.83 -6.41
C LYS A 53 0.47 7.08 -5.13
N GLN A 54 1.43 6.47 -4.45
CA GLN A 54 1.19 5.76 -3.19
C GLN A 54 0.75 6.73 -2.10
N GLU A 55 1.44 7.86 -1.94
CA GLU A 55 1.12 8.89 -0.96
C GLU A 55 -0.29 9.46 -1.18
N LYS A 56 -0.65 9.76 -2.43
CA LYS A 56 -2.01 10.21 -2.78
C LYS A 56 -3.07 9.19 -2.35
N ARG A 57 -2.79 7.89 -2.51
CA ARG A 57 -3.72 6.81 -2.13
C ARG A 57 -3.81 6.66 -0.61
N ALA A 58 -2.69 6.64 0.10
CA ALA A 58 -2.63 6.64 1.55
C ALA A 58 -3.38 7.84 2.15
N ASN A 59 -3.16 9.04 1.61
CA ASN A 59 -3.85 10.25 2.05
C ASN A 59 -5.36 10.14 1.82
N THR A 60 -5.81 9.61 0.68
CA THR A 60 -7.25 9.40 0.43
C THR A 60 -7.86 8.49 1.49
N MET A 61 -7.19 7.39 1.84
CA MET A 61 -7.64 6.48 2.91
C MET A 61 -7.67 7.15 4.28
N TYR A 62 -6.62 7.89 4.62
CA TYR A 62 -6.55 8.63 5.87
C TYR A 62 -7.73 9.60 6.02
N HIS A 63 -8.06 10.36 4.97
CA HIS A 63 -9.22 11.27 5.00
C HIS A 63 -10.56 10.55 5.19
N LEU A 64 -10.73 9.36 4.61
CA LEU A 64 -11.91 8.53 4.85
C LEU A 64 -11.97 8.06 6.31
N LEU A 65 -10.84 7.65 6.87
CA LEU A 65 -10.71 7.18 8.25
C LEU A 65 -10.87 8.28 9.31
N LYS A 66 -10.69 9.56 8.93
CA LYS A 66 -11.05 10.70 9.78
C LYS A 66 -12.56 10.89 9.96
N GLN A 67 -13.36 10.43 8.99
CA GLN A 67 -14.82 10.60 9.04
C GLN A 67 -15.47 9.53 9.92
N LYS A 68 -15.00 8.29 9.82
CA LYS A 68 -15.46 7.17 10.64
C LYS A 68 -14.46 6.02 10.56
N GLU A 69 -14.55 5.12 11.54
CA GLU A 69 -13.86 3.84 11.46
C GLU A 69 -14.33 3.00 10.26
N MET A 70 -13.41 2.31 9.60
CA MET A 70 -13.70 1.48 8.43
C MET A 70 -12.84 0.22 8.44
N THR A 71 -13.33 -0.85 7.84
CA THR A 71 -12.55 -2.07 7.61
C THR A 71 -11.72 -1.91 6.33
N ALA A 72 -10.74 -2.78 6.12
CA ALA A 72 -10.01 -2.84 4.85
C ALA A 72 -10.95 -3.01 3.64
N PHE A 73 -12.00 -3.83 3.78
CA PHE A 73 -12.98 -4.04 2.72
C PHE A 73 -13.81 -2.78 2.41
N HIS A 74 -14.24 -2.04 3.43
CA HIS A 74 -14.93 -0.76 3.24
C HIS A 74 -14.07 0.26 2.48
N LEU A 75 -12.78 0.35 2.82
CA LEU A 75 -11.84 1.22 2.12
C LEU A 75 -11.60 0.76 0.68
N CYS A 76 -11.42 -0.54 0.47
CA CYS A 76 -11.20 -1.11 -0.86
C CYS A 76 -12.34 -0.75 -1.83
N ARG A 77 -13.60 -0.94 -1.41
CA ARG A 77 -14.77 -0.57 -2.22
C ARG A 77 -14.84 0.92 -2.54
N LYS A 78 -14.39 1.79 -1.62
CA LYS A 78 -14.36 3.24 -1.84
C LYS A 78 -13.25 3.67 -2.80
N LEU A 79 -12.07 3.04 -2.73
CA LEU A 79 -10.93 3.37 -3.58
C LEU A 79 -11.05 2.78 -4.99
N PHE A 80 -11.71 1.64 -5.12
CA PHE A 80 -11.77 0.86 -6.36
C PHE A 80 -13.21 0.45 -6.70
N PRO A 81 -14.17 1.38 -6.80
CA PRO A 81 -15.61 1.06 -6.84
C PRO A 81 -16.07 0.20 -8.01
N VAL A 82 -15.26 0.08 -9.08
CA VAL A 82 -15.51 -0.82 -10.21
C VAL A 82 -14.59 -2.04 -10.12
N MET A 83 -13.28 -1.79 -9.98
CA MET A 83 -12.24 -2.82 -10.05
C MET A 83 -12.27 -3.84 -8.89
N TYR A 84 -12.90 -3.53 -7.75
CA TYR A 84 -12.99 -4.49 -6.64
C TYR A 84 -13.84 -5.72 -6.98
N GLU A 85 -14.80 -5.60 -7.92
CA GLU A 85 -15.65 -6.71 -8.34
C GLU A 85 -14.93 -7.66 -9.30
N GLU A 86 -14.06 -7.10 -10.16
CA GLU A 86 -13.30 -7.86 -11.16
C GLU A 86 -11.97 -8.41 -10.62
N ALA A 87 -11.34 -7.68 -9.70
CA ALA A 87 -9.99 -7.95 -9.21
C ALA A 87 -9.87 -7.73 -7.70
N LEU A 88 -10.75 -8.37 -6.92
CA LEU A 88 -10.82 -8.21 -5.47
C LEU A 88 -9.46 -8.44 -4.78
N PHE A 89 -8.74 -9.49 -5.14
CA PHE A 89 -7.47 -9.81 -4.49
C PHE A 89 -6.42 -8.71 -4.67
N LEU A 90 -6.31 -8.15 -5.88
CA LEU A 90 -5.35 -7.10 -6.19
C LEU A 90 -5.70 -5.80 -5.44
N THR A 91 -6.96 -5.40 -5.50
CA THR A 91 -7.46 -4.17 -4.87
C THR A 91 -7.40 -4.25 -3.34
N MET A 92 -7.71 -5.41 -2.75
CA MET A 92 -7.52 -5.66 -1.33
C MET A 92 -6.05 -5.65 -0.93
N SER A 93 -5.17 -6.27 -1.72
CA SER A 93 -3.72 -6.27 -1.43
C SER A 93 -3.15 -4.85 -1.44
N GLU A 94 -3.56 -4.02 -2.40
CA GLU A 94 -3.18 -2.59 -2.44
C GLU A 94 -3.72 -1.85 -1.21
N THR A 95 -5.00 -2.06 -0.88
CA THR A 95 -5.65 -1.39 0.27
C THR A 95 -4.96 -1.75 1.59
N VAL A 96 -4.67 -3.02 1.83
CA VAL A 96 -3.97 -3.44 3.07
C VAL A 96 -2.53 -2.94 3.08
N GLY A 97 -1.83 -2.94 1.94
CA GLY A 97 -0.49 -2.35 1.87
C GLY A 97 -0.46 -0.88 2.27
N GLN A 98 -1.47 -0.09 1.87
CA GLN A 98 -1.57 1.31 2.27
C GLN A 98 -1.98 1.49 3.75
N LEU A 99 -2.79 0.59 4.30
CA LEU A 99 -3.07 0.56 5.74
C LEU A 99 -1.79 0.32 6.55
N ASP A 100 -0.94 -0.62 6.11
CA ASP A 100 0.36 -0.87 6.74
C ASP A 100 1.22 0.39 6.78
N VAL A 101 1.23 1.17 5.69
CA VAL A 101 1.98 2.44 5.62
C VAL A 101 1.46 3.45 6.64
N LEU A 102 0.14 3.59 6.77
CA LEU A 102 -0.47 4.54 7.71
C LEU A 102 -0.31 4.12 9.17
N LEU A 103 -0.39 2.81 9.46
CA LEU A 103 -0.15 2.23 10.79
C LEU A 103 1.30 2.44 11.20
N GLU A 104 2.25 2.14 10.32
CA GLU A 104 3.69 2.34 10.56
C GLU A 104 4.03 3.80 10.82
N ALA A 105 3.32 4.73 10.15
CA ALA A 105 3.47 6.16 10.37
C ALA A 105 2.77 6.68 11.64
N GLY A 106 2.05 5.83 12.38
CA GLY A 106 1.28 6.22 13.56
C GLY A 106 0.10 7.16 13.27
N GLN A 107 -0.37 7.22 12.03
CA GLN A 107 -1.46 8.11 11.62
C GLN A 107 -2.84 7.51 11.89
N ILE A 108 -2.92 6.19 11.96
CA ILE A 108 -4.15 5.45 12.24
C ILE A 108 -3.90 4.39 13.32
N GLY A 109 -4.96 3.92 13.94
CA GLY A 109 -4.97 2.80 14.87
C GLY A 109 -5.94 1.71 14.41
N GLU A 110 -5.78 0.52 14.98
CA GLU A 110 -6.64 -0.64 14.74
C GLU A 110 -7.45 -1.01 16.00
N MET A 111 -8.66 -1.50 15.79
CA MET A 111 -9.57 -1.98 16.83
C MET A 111 -10.29 -3.23 16.34
N GLN A 112 -10.35 -4.26 17.19
CA GLN A 112 -11.09 -5.48 16.88
C GLN A 112 -12.50 -5.42 17.48
N LYS A 113 -13.52 -5.70 16.67
CA LYS A 113 -14.93 -5.80 17.06
C LYS A 113 -15.54 -7.05 16.43
N ASP A 114 -16.02 -7.97 17.25
CA ASP A 114 -16.65 -9.22 16.80
C ASP A 114 -15.82 -10.00 15.76
N GLY A 115 -14.51 -10.07 15.98
CA GLY A 115 -13.55 -10.73 15.07
C GLY A 115 -13.18 -9.93 13.82
N ILE A 116 -13.74 -8.74 13.62
CA ILE A 116 -13.46 -7.87 12.48
C ILE A 116 -12.53 -6.73 12.90
N VAL A 117 -11.50 -6.48 12.09
CA VAL A 117 -10.56 -5.37 12.31
C VAL A 117 -11.08 -4.10 11.65
N TYR A 118 -11.22 -3.06 12.45
CA TYR A 118 -11.55 -1.70 12.05
C TYR A 118 -10.34 -0.80 12.23
N TYR A 119 -10.17 0.14 11.31
CA TYR A 119 -9.15 1.18 11.36
C TYR A 119 -9.79 2.52 11.61
N ARG A 120 -9.08 3.43 12.26
CA ARG A 120 -9.53 4.82 12.50
C ARG A 120 -8.32 5.76 12.52
N ALA A 121 -8.49 6.99 12.05
CA ALA A 121 -7.47 8.03 12.23
C ALA A 121 -7.26 8.35 13.72
N ASN A 122 -5.99 8.52 14.10
CA ASN A 122 -5.59 8.92 15.45
C ASN A 122 -5.94 10.40 15.73
#